data_AF-A0A228I3E5-F1
#
_entry.id   AF-A0A228I3E5-F1
#
_cell.length_a   1.000
_cell.length_b   1.000
_cell.length_c   1.000
_cell.angle_alpha   90.00
_cell.angle_beta   90.00
_cell.angle_gamma   90.00
#
_symmetry.space_group_name_H-M   'P 1'
#
loop_
_entity.id
_entity.type
_entity.pdbx_description
1 polymer ?
#
loop_
_entity_poly.entity_id
_entity_poly.type
_entity_poly.pdbx_seq_one_letter_code
_entity_poly.pdbx_strand_id
1 'polypeptide(L)'
;MFQASAFDPEQPGFNPVHFERAAQRAVVDLQRVAGGPAQRALGLRRRTHPAAVRTMSWQALLNVEELAFSNAGFLNRNEPAVVDAFIRLRDSRLVAADVEEPVDWRRDDDDLPAIYLIVKAMLDAEEEERAEAA
;
A
#
# COMPACT_ATOMS: atom_id res chain seq x y z
N MET A 1 7.77 -3.91 3.50
CA MET A 1 7.33 -3.14 2.30
C MET A 1 8.20 -3.40 1.07
N PHE A 2 9.52 -3.45 1.20
CA PHE A 2 10.43 -3.77 0.08
C PHE A 2 10.93 -5.21 0.18
N GLN A 3 11.21 -5.83 -0.96
CA GLN A 3 11.86 -7.14 -1.01
C GLN A 3 13.27 -7.03 -0.41
N ALA A 4 13.66 -7.98 0.44
CA ALA A 4 15.00 -8.00 1.04
C ALA A 4 16.12 -8.04 -0.02
N SER A 5 15.87 -8.71 -1.15
CA SER A 5 16.79 -8.81 -2.28
C SER A 5 16.99 -7.52 -3.07
N ALA A 6 16.19 -6.47 -2.82
CA ALA A 6 16.33 -5.20 -3.52
C ALA A 6 17.58 -4.41 -3.09
N PHE A 7 18.15 -4.74 -1.93
CA PHE A 7 19.36 -4.13 -1.41
C PHE A 7 20.54 -5.06 -1.68
N ASP A 8 20.95 -5.17 -2.93
CA ASP A 8 22.08 -6.01 -3.34
C ASP A 8 23.38 -5.19 -3.35
N PRO A 9 24.24 -5.32 -2.33
CA PRO A 9 25.50 -4.57 -2.26
C PRO A 9 26.53 -5.05 -3.31
N GLU A 10 26.32 -6.20 -3.93
CA GLU A 10 27.23 -6.78 -4.92
C GLU A 10 27.01 -6.19 -6.33
N GLN A 11 25.96 -5.38 -6.53
CA GLN A 11 25.74 -4.70 -7.81
C GLN A 11 26.75 -3.56 -8.02
N PRO A 12 27.52 -3.58 -9.13
CA PRO A 12 28.48 -2.53 -9.43
C PRO A 12 27.81 -1.15 -9.51
N GLY A 13 28.25 -0.21 -8.68
CA GLY A 13 27.71 1.15 -8.63
C GLY A 13 26.46 1.31 -7.76
N PHE A 14 26.01 0.26 -7.08
CA PHE A 14 24.96 0.37 -6.07
C PHE A 14 25.44 1.22 -4.90
N ASN A 15 24.70 2.28 -4.60
CA ASN A 15 24.93 3.07 -3.41
C ASN A 15 23.72 2.90 -2.46
N PRO A 16 23.90 2.19 -1.33
CA PRO A 16 22.79 1.86 -0.43
C PRO A 16 22.12 3.11 0.14
N VAL A 17 22.87 4.19 0.41
CA VAL A 17 22.32 5.44 0.95
C VAL A 17 21.47 6.17 -0.09
N HIS A 18 21.89 6.16 -1.37
CA HIS A 18 21.09 6.74 -2.44
C HIS A 18 19.80 5.93 -2.66
N PHE A 19 19.90 4.60 -2.67
CA PHE A 19 18.74 3.73 -2.82
C PHE A 19 17.76 3.89 -1.66
N GLU A 20 18.23 3.91 -0.41
CA GLU A 20 17.37 4.11 0.76
C GLU A 20 16.60 5.43 0.69
N ARG A 21 17.27 6.52 0.30
CA ARG A 21 16.61 7.83 0.12
C ARG A 21 15.59 7.81 -1.01
N ALA A 22 15.88 7.12 -2.11
CA ALA A 22 14.95 6.95 -3.22
C ALA A 22 13.74 6.10 -2.80
N ALA A 23 13.96 5.03 -2.04
CA ALA A 23 12.93 4.16 -1.48
C ALA A 23 12.00 4.94 -0.53
N GLN A 24 12.55 5.75 0.39
CA GLN A 24 11.76 6.60 1.27
C GLN A 24 10.88 7.58 0.48
N ARG A 25 11.43 8.21 -0.57
CA ARG A 25 10.66 9.11 -1.45
C ARG A 25 9.55 8.36 -2.19
N ALA A 26 9.85 7.17 -2.69
CA ALA A 26 8.88 6.33 -3.39
C ALA A 26 7.74 5.88 -2.46
N VAL A 27 8.01 5.59 -1.18
CA VAL A 27 6.96 5.29 -0.18
C VAL A 27 6.00 6.47 -0.04
N VAL A 28 6.52 7.69 0.14
CA VAL A 28 5.67 8.89 0.28
C VAL A 28 4.85 9.14 -0.99
N ASP A 29 5.45 8.95 -2.16
CA ASP A 29 4.73 9.13 -3.42
C ASP A 29 3.66 8.05 -3.62
N LEU A 30 3.96 6.80 -3.26
CA LEU A 30 3.03 5.68 -3.31
C LEU A 30 1.82 5.93 -2.38
N GLN A 31 2.06 6.37 -1.14
CA GLN A 31 1.01 6.75 -0.19
C GLN A 31 0.09 7.83 -0.79
N ARG A 32 0.68 8.84 -1.46
CA ARG A 32 -0.06 9.93 -2.08
C ARG A 32 -0.95 9.45 -3.23
N VAL A 33 -0.45 8.58 -4.11
CA VAL A 33 -1.22 8.09 -5.26
C VAL A 33 -2.24 7.01 -4.86
N ALA A 34 -1.94 6.19 -3.85
CA ALA A 34 -2.83 5.15 -3.35
C ALA A 34 -3.97 5.69 -2.47
N GLY A 35 -3.74 6.78 -1.74
CA GLY A 35 -4.71 7.32 -0.78
C GLY A 35 -6.07 7.66 -1.39
N GLY A 36 -6.09 8.28 -2.58
CA GLY A 36 -7.35 8.60 -3.28
C GLY A 36 -8.19 7.37 -3.64
N PRO A 37 -7.64 6.40 -4.38
CA PRO A 37 -8.28 5.11 -4.64
C PRO A 37 -8.71 4.38 -3.36
N ALA A 38 -7.84 4.28 -2.36
CA ALA A 38 -8.13 3.61 -1.09
C ALA A 38 -9.29 4.26 -0.34
N GLN A 39 -9.29 5.59 -0.20
CA GLN A 39 -10.40 6.34 0.40
C GLN A 39 -11.72 6.08 -0.31
N ARG A 40 -11.72 5.96 -1.65
CA ARG A 40 -12.94 5.68 -2.42
C ARG A 40 -13.42 4.25 -2.19
N ALA A 41 -12.53 3.28 -2.20
CA ALA A 41 -12.85 1.88 -1.94
C ALA A 41 -13.37 1.67 -0.50
N LEU A 42 -12.78 2.38 0.48
CA LEU A 42 -13.28 2.46 1.85
C LEU A 42 -14.48 3.41 2.01
N GLY A 43 -14.99 4.02 0.93
CA GLY A 43 -16.10 4.98 0.97
C GLY A 43 -15.86 6.25 1.80
N LEU A 44 -14.65 6.52 2.31
CA LEU A 44 -14.32 7.58 3.30
C LEU A 44 -14.72 8.99 2.82
N ARG A 45 -14.89 9.18 1.51
CA ARG A 45 -15.36 10.45 0.93
C ARG A 45 -16.86 10.71 1.04
N ARG A 46 -17.68 9.73 1.41
CA ARG A 46 -19.15 9.90 1.53
C ARG A 46 -19.54 10.17 2.98
N ARG A 47 -19.96 11.41 3.26
CA ARG A 47 -20.52 11.87 4.55
C ARG A 47 -21.83 11.19 4.97
N THR A 48 -22.42 10.34 4.11
CA THR A 48 -23.80 9.85 4.22
C THR A 48 -23.93 8.37 4.60
N HIS A 49 -22.86 7.68 4.98
CA HIS A 49 -22.97 6.30 5.45
C HIS A 49 -22.54 6.17 6.92
N PRO A 50 -23.48 5.82 7.82
CA PRO A 50 -23.16 5.56 9.22
C PRO A 50 -22.19 4.39 9.31
N ALA A 51 -21.48 4.34 10.43
CA ALA A 51 -20.29 3.55 10.75
C ALA A 51 -20.42 2.00 10.67
N ALA A 52 -21.10 1.46 9.66
CA ALA A 52 -20.97 0.06 9.29
C ALA A 52 -19.54 -0.16 8.84
N VAL A 53 -18.81 -1.01 9.58
CA VAL A 53 -17.48 -1.53 9.29
C VAL A 53 -17.31 -1.69 7.78
N ARG A 54 -16.56 -0.77 7.17
CA ARG A 54 -16.41 -0.76 5.71
C ARG A 54 -15.37 -1.80 5.37
N THR A 55 -15.84 -3.02 5.19
CA THR A 55 -15.01 -4.13 4.77
C THR A 55 -14.60 -3.91 3.33
N MET A 56 -13.30 -3.67 3.10
CA MET A 56 -12.71 -3.73 1.78
C MET A 56 -12.48 -5.20 1.43
N SER A 57 -12.91 -5.64 0.25
CA SER A 57 -12.56 -6.98 -0.24
C SER A 57 -11.13 -7.04 -0.78
N TRP A 58 -10.56 -8.24 -0.89
CA TRP A 58 -9.26 -8.43 -1.53
C TRP A 58 -9.24 -7.87 -2.96
N GLN A 59 -10.33 -8.05 -3.71
CA GLN A 59 -10.49 -7.50 -5.05
C GLN A 59 -10.42 -5.97 -5.07
N ALA A 60 -11.05 -5.31 -4.09
CA ALA A 60 -10.98 -3.86 -3.97
C ALA A 60 -9.55 -3.38 -3.64
N LEU A 61 -8.81 -4.11 -2.80
CA LEU A 61 -7.41 -3.79 -2.47
C LEU A 61 -6.47 -4.01 -3.67
N LEU A 62 -6.68 -5.07 -4.46
CA LEU A 62 -5.96 -5.31 -5.72
C LEU A 62 -6.21 -4.19 -6.73
N ASN A 63 -7.45 -3.70 -6.85
CA ASN A 63 -7.77 -2.56 -7.70
C ASN A 63 -7.06 -1.27 -7.25
N VAL A 64 -6.91 -1.04 -5.93
CA VAL A 64 -6.13 0.08 -5.40
C VAL A 64 -4.66 -0.06 -5.80
N GLU A 65 -4.09 -1.26 -5.69
CA GLU A 65 -2.72 -1.52 -6.11
C GLU A 65 -2.50 -1.25 -7.60
N GLU A 66 -3.37 -1.77 -8.46
CA GLU A 66 -3.29 -1.56 -9.90
C GLU A 66 -3.33 -0.06 -10.24
N LEU A 67 -4.26 0.69 -9.65
CA LEU A 67 -4.35 2.14 -9.89
C LEU A 67 -3.13 2.92 -9.37
N ALA A 68 -2.51 2.47 -8.29
CA ALA A 68 -1.34 3.12 -7.71
C ALA A 68 -0.08 2.87 -8.55
N PHE A 69 0.19 1.63 -8.91
CA PHE A 69 1.39 1.25 -9.67
C PHE A 69 1.29 1.53 -11.16
N SER A 70 0.08 1.66 -11.72
CA SER A 70 -0.12 2.13 -13.10
C SER A 70 -0.21 3.67 -13.20
N ASN A 71 0.02 4.39 -12.10
CA ASN A 71 0.02 5.85 -12.09
C ASN A 71 1.26 6.41 -12.80
N ALA A 72 1.07 7.05 -13.96
CA ALA A 72 2.16 7.63 -14.74
C ALA A 72 3.01 8.66 -13.95
N GLY A 73 2.39 9.41 -13.04
CA GLY A 73 3.11 10.36 -12.19
C GLY A 73 4.05 9.67 -11.21
N PHE A 74 3.60 8.59 -10.57
CA PHE A 74 4.41 7.76 -9.68
C PHE A 74 5.57 7.11 -10.44
N LEU A 75 5.29 6.49 -11.59
CA LEU A 75 6.31 5.82 -12.40
C LEU A 75 7.37 6.80 -12.94
N ASN A 76 6.97 8.01 -13.34
CA ASN A 76 7.92 9.00 -13.87
C ASN A 76 8.79 9.67 -12.79
N ARG A 77 8.36 9.65 -11.52
CA ARG A 77 9.09 10.31 -10.42
C ARG A 77 10.03 9.38 -9.66
N ASN A 78 9.87 8.07 -9.81
CA ASN A 78 10.61 7.08 -9.04
C ASN A 78 11.43 6.19 -9.96
N GLU A 79 12.60 5.76 -9.50
CA GLU A 79 13.48 4.88 -10.27
C GLU A 79 12.84 3.49 -10.43
N PRO A 80 12.87 2.88 -11.63
CA PRO A 80 12.26 1.57 -11.86
C PRO A 80 12.74 0.49 -10.88
N ALA A 81 14.04 0.46 -10.57
CA ALA A 81 14.59 -0.50 -9.60
C ALA A 81 13.98 -0.36 -8.20
N VAL A 82 13.65 0.86 -7.77
CA VAL A 82 12.98 1.12 -6.48
C VAL A 82 11.50 0.74 -6.57
N VAL A 83 10.85 0.98 -7.70
CA VAL A 83 9.45 0.61 -7.91
C VAL A 83 9.29 -0.92 -7.93
N ASP A 84 10.17 -1.62 -8.62
CA ASP A 84 10.17 -3.09 -8.72
C ASP A 84 10.52 -3.76 -7.39
N ALA A 85 11.24 -3.05 -6.51
CA ALA A 85 11.58 -3.53 -5.18
C ALA A 85 10.38 -3.60 -4.22
N PHE A 86 9.25 -2.95 -4.50
CA PHE A 86 8.07 -3.04 -3.63
C PHE A 86 7.51 -4.47 -3.60
N ILE A 87 7.16 -4.96 -2.41
CA ILE A 87 6.39 -6.19 -2.27
C ILE A 87 4.98 -5.91 -2.78
N ARG A 88 4.62 -6.58 -3.87
CA ARG A 88 3.34 -6.46 -4.56
C ARG A 88 2.30 -7.39 -3.95
N LEU A 89 1.09 -6.88 -3.77
CA LEU A 89 -0.06 -7.67 -3.31
C LEU A 89 -0.46 -8.71 -4.34
N ARG A 90 -0.46 -8.36 -5.63
CA ARG A 90 -0.76 -9.29 -6.73
C ARG A 90 0.13 -10.54 -6.78
N ASP A 91 1.35 -10.42 -6.26
CA ASP A 91 2.33 -11.51 -6.25
C ASP A 91 2.41 -12.18 -4.86
N SER A 92 1.62 -11.70 -3.90
CA SER A 92 1.60 -12.17 -2.51
C SER A 92 0.63 -13.33 -2.32
N ARG A 93 1.02 -14.29 -1.48
CA ARG A 93 0.16 -15.39 -1.01
C ARG A 93 -0.89 -14.95 0.01
N LEU A 94 -0.85 -13.68 0.41
CA LEU A 94 -1.73 -13.10 1.41
C LEU A 94 -3.17 -12.94 0.90
N VAL A 95 -3.35 -12.78 -0.41
CA VAL A 95 -4.66 -12.70 -1.08
C VAL A 95 -5.42 -14.00 -0.90
N ALA A 96 -6.67 -13.93 -0.41
CA ALA A 96 -7.50 -15.10 -0.23
C ALA A 96 -7.87 -15.76 -1.57
N ALA A 97 -8.21 -17.05 -1.53
CA ALA A 97 -8.69 -17.77 -2.71
C ALA A 97 -10.00 -17.18 -3.25
N ASP A 98 -10.87 -16.71 -2.36
CA ASP A 98 -12.03 -15.89 -2.70
C ASP A 98 -11.68 -14.41 -2.53
N VAL A 99 -11.55 -13.72 -3.67
CA VAL A 99 -11.15 -12.31 -3.70
C VAL A 99 -12.27 -11.36 -3.25
N GLU A 100 -13.51 -11.83 -3.17
CA GLU A 100 -14.63 -11.03 -2.67
C GLU A 100 -14.71 -11.02 -1.14
N GLU A 101 -13.97 -11.91 -0.47
CA GLU A 101 -13.88 -11.90 0.99
C GLU A 101 -13.25 -10.59 1.52
N PRO A 102 -13.68 -10.13 2.70
CA PRO A 102 -13.04 -9.02 3.40
C PRO A 102 -11.54 -9.27 3.63
N VAL A 103 -10.76 -8.21 3.47
CA VAL A 103 -9.35 -8.19 3.85
C VAL A 103 -9.23 -8.40 5.36
N ASP A 104 -8.36 -9.34 5.74
CA ASP A 104 -7.95 -9.53 7.13
C ASP A 104 -6.85 -8.52 7.48
N TRP A 105 -7.24 -7.43 8.17
CA TRP A 105 -6.33 -6.35 8.59
C TRP A 105 -5.47 -6.70 9.82
N ARG A 106 -5.67 -7.88 10.42
CA ARG A 106 -4.95 -8.31 11.64
C ARG A 106 -3.70 -9.13 11.36
N ARG A 107 -3.28 -9.25 10.09
CA ARG A 107 -2.04 -9.94 9.70
C ARG A 107 -0.83 -9.16 10.24
N ASP A 108 0.18 -9.92 10.65
CA ASP A 108 1.45 -9.44 11.21
C ASP A 108 2.64 -10.17 10.58
N ASP A 109 2.57 -10.40 9.26
CA ASP A 109 3.63 -11.05 8.50
C ASP A 109 4.82 -10.07 8.31
N ASP A 110 6.06 -10.58 8.27
CA ASP A 110 7.24 -9.73 8.06
C ASP A 110 7.26 -9.06 6.67
N ASP A 111 6.67 -9.72 5.67
CA ASP A 111 6.70 -9.34 4.26
C ASP A 111 5.34 -8.82 3.75
N LEU A 112 4.67 -8.00 4.56
CA LEU A 112 3.38 -7.43 4.15
C LEU A 112 3.51 -6.54 2.89
N PRO A 113 2.60 -6.69 1.90
CA PRO A 113 2.59 -5.86 0.70
C PRO A 113 2.45 -4.37 0.99
N ALA A 114 3.06 -3.54 0.14
CA ALA A 114 3.08 -2.09 0.35
C ALA A 114 1.68 -1.48 0.46
N ILE A 115 0.77 -1.87 -0.44
CA ILE A 115 -0.61 -1.36 -0.47
C ILE A 115 -1.42 -1.84 0.73
N TYR A 116 -1.18 -3.06 1.22
CA TYR A 116 -1.80 -3.55 2.45
C TYR A 116 -1.43 -2.65 3.63
N LEU A 117 -0.14 -2.37 3.82
CA LEU A 117 0.35 -1.53 4.93
C LEU A 117 -0.14 -0.09 4.84
N ILE A 118 -0.20 0.48 3.63
CA ILE A 118 -0.72 1.85 3.43
C ILE A 118 -2.19 1.93 3.83
N VAL A 119 -3.02 0.98 3.39
CA VAL A 119 -4.45 1.00 3.69
C VAL A 119 -4.72 0.66 5.16
N LYS A 120 -3.96 -0.26 5.77
CA LYS A 120 -4.01 -0.55 7.20
C LYS A 120 -3.74 0.71 8.03
N ALA A 121 -2.68 1.44 7.73
CA ALA A 121 -2.36 2.70 8.41
C ALA A 121 -3.46 3.76 8.27
N MET A 122 -4.18 3.80 7.13
CA MET A 122 -5.32 4.70 6.96
C MET A 122 -6.51 4.29 7.84
N LEU A 123 -6.76 3.00 8.02
CA LEU A 123 -7.82 2.50 8.90
C LEU A 123 -7.50 2.78 10.36
N ASP A 124 -6.26 2.53 10.78
CA ASP A 124 -5.79 2.79 12.15
C ASP A 124 -5.95 4.28 12.52
N ALA A 125 -5.59 5.19 11.60
CA ALA A 125 -5.75 6.63 11.79
C ALA A 125 -7.22 7.07 11.89
N GLU A 126 -8.12 6.46 11.12
CA GLU A 126 -9.56 6.75 11.19
C GLU A 126 -10.19 6.21 12.48
N GLU A 127 -9.69 5.10 13.02
CA GLU A 127 -10.11 4.57 14.32
C GLU A 127 -9.65 5.48 15.47
N GLU A 128 -8.42 5.98 15.42
CA GLU A 128 -7.86 6.93 16.40
C GLU A 128 -8.65 8.25 16.41
N GLU A 129 -8.91 8.86 15.25
CA GLU A 129 -9.70 10.11 15.15
C GLU A 129 -11.12 9.93 15.72
N ARG A 130 -11.74 8.75 15.51
CA ARG A 130 -13.05 8.44 16.10
C ARG A 130 -13.00 8.27 17.61
N ALA A 131 -11.93 7.68 18.14
CA ALA A 131 -11.75 7.50 19.57
C ALA A 131 -11.55 8.84 20.29
N GLU A 132 -10.85 9.80 19.67
CA GLU A 132 -10.68 11.16 20.20
C GLU A 132 -11.97 11.99 20.14
N ALA A 133 -12.86 11.72 19.19
CA ALA A 133 -14.12 12.45 19.00
C ALA A 133 -15.29 11.93 19.84
N ALA A 134 -15.14 10.80 20.55
CA ALA A 134 -16.17 10.13 21.35
C ALA A 134 -16.09 10.51 22.85
#